data_AF-A0A8I2BK28-F1
#
_entry.id   AF-A0A8I2BK28-F1
#
_cell.length_a   1.000
_cell.length_b   1.000
_cell.length_c   1.000
_cell.angle_alpha   90.00
_cell.angle_beta   90.00
_cell.angle_gamma   90.00
#
_symmetry.space_group_name_H-M   'P 1'
#
loop_
_entity.id
_entity.type
_entity.pdbx_description
1 polymer ?
#
loop_
_entity_poly.entity_id
_entity_poly.type
_entity_poly.pdbx_seq_one_letter_code
_entity_poly.pdbx_strand_id
1 'polypeptide(L)'
;MKIIKQVPMLILIAIFLISCRTSTNKEYPKNNLEKNIEDNPNSEKKRMEIKFSCGEDGISEYLGDGWNILKEESQEKICTWKSVPATKNCNMEKDKGCKITKPDKIGEEKIYLLEKEI
;
A
#
# COMPACT_ATOMS: atom_id res chain seq x y z
N MET A 1 14.61 35.04 -53.55
CA MET A 1 13.77 34.65 -52.40
C MET A 1 14.60 33.81 -51.43
N LYS A 2 14.89 34.33 -50.24
CA LYS A 2 15.45 33.52 -49.13
C LYS A 2 14.58 33.80 -47.91
N ILE A 3 13.64 32.90 -47.65
CA ILE A 3 12.76 32.97 -46.48
C ILE A 3 13.50 32.28 -45.36
N ILE A 4 14.17 33.05 -44.51
CA ILE A 4 14.73 32.57 -43.26
C ILE A 4 13.54 32.30 -42.33
N LYS A 5 13.19 31.03 -42.15
CA LYS A 5 12.15 30.57 -41.21
C LYS A 5 12.69 30.69 -39.78
N GLN A 6 12.57 31.86 -39.17
CA GLN A 6 12.76 32.05 -37.73
C GLN A 6 11.39 32.12 -37.03
N VAL A 7 10.78 30.97 -36.75
CA VAL A 7 9.61 30.84 -35.87
C VAL A 7 9.64 29.42 -35.26
N PRO A 8 9.53 29.24 -33.94
CA PRO A 8 10.44 29.74 -32.92
C PRO A 8 10.94 28.59 -32.01
N MET A 9 12.15 28.74 -31.48
CA MET A 9 12.74 27.91 -30.41
C MET A 9 12.05 28.14 -29.05
N LEU A 10 10.72 28.29 -29.04
CA LEU A 10 9.89 28.50 -27.84
C LEU A 10 8.93 27.34 -27.58
N ILE A 11 8.69 26.46 -28.56
CA ILE A 11 7.78 25.31 -28.40
C ILE A 11 8.42 24.17 -27.56
N LEU A 12 9.76 24.10 -27.51
CA LEU A 12 10.46 23.04 -26.77
C LEU A 12 10.54 23.25 -25.25
N ILE A 13 10.31 24.48 -24.76
CA ILE A 13 10.42 24.79 -23.32
C ILE A 13 9.10 24.49 -22.57
N ALA A 14 7.96 24.47 -23.27
CA ALA A 14 6.66 24.23 -22.65
C ALA A 14 6.43 22.77 -22.21
N ILE A 15 7.17 21.80 -22.75
CA ILE A 15 6.96 20.37 -22.48
C ILE A 15 7.54 19.96 -21.10
N PHE A 16 8.44 20.75 -20.52
CA PHE A 16 9.06 20.43 -19.22
C PHE A 16 8.18 20.77 -17.99
N LEU A 17 7.12 21.57 -18.14
CA LEU A 17 6.29 22.00 -17.00
C LEU A 17 5.08 21.10 -16.71
N ILE A 18 4.86 20.05 -17.50
CA ILE A 18 3.73 19.11 -17.29
C ILE A 18 4.09 18.00 -16.28
N SER A 19 5.37 17.83 -15.94
CA SER A 19 5.80 16.75 -15.04
C SER A 19 5.85 17.18 -13.58
N CYS A 20 4.69 17.18 -12.93
CA CYS A 20 4.44 16.70 -11.56
C CYS A 20 3.02 17.11 -11.15
N ARG A 21 2.01 16.35 -11.57
CA ARG A 21 0.79 16.26 -10.76
C ARG A 21 1.14 15.41 -9.56
N THR A 22 1.43 16.05 -8.44
CA THR A 22 1.47 15.40 -7.13
C THR A 22 0.05 14.94 -6.84
N SER A 23 -0.32 13.72 -7.22
CA SER A 23 -1.46 13.06 -6.61
C SER A 23 -1.03 12.69 -5.20
N THR A 24 -1.12 13.65 -4.27
CA THR A 24 -1.22 13.32 -2.86
C THR A 24 -2.61 12.74 -2.62
N ASN A 25 -2.92 11.60 -3.25
CA ASN A 25 -3.62 10.57 -2.51
C ASN A 25 -2.51 9.91 -1.70
N LYS A 26 -2.22 10.49 -0.52
CA LYS A 26 -1.87 9.61 0.60
C LYS A 26 -3.15 8.84 0.92
N GLU A 27 -3.50 7.94 0.01
CA GLU A 27 -4.23 6.75 0.36
C GLU A 27 -3.25 6.08 1.31
N TYR A 28 -3.44 6.32 2.60
CA TYR A 28 -2.99 5.35 3.59
C TYR A 28 -3.38 4.00 2.98
N PRO A 29 -2.44 3.03 2.84
CA PRO A 29 -2.86 1.71 2.44
C PRO A 29 -3.98 1.35 3.39
N LYS A 30 -5.20 1.24 2.86
CA LYS A 30 -6.34 0.76 3.62
C LYS A 30 -5.95 -0.70 3.85
N ASN A 31 -5.29 -0.95 4.98
CA ASN A 31 -4.60 -2.21 5.29
C ASN A 31 -5.55 -3.41 5.29
N ASN A 32 -6.86 -3.16 5.21
CA ASN A 32 -7.89 -4.15 5.03
C ASN A 32 -8.03 -4.45 3.53
N LEU A 33 -7.23 -5.40 3.03
CA LEU A 33 -7.45 -6.01 1.72
C LEU A 33 -8.70 -6.88 1.79
N GLU A 34 -9.85 -6.24 1.68
CA GLU A 34 -11.15 -6.88 1.69
C GLU A 34 -11.35 -7.62 0.37
N LYS A 35 -11.31 -8.96 0.42
CA LYS A 35 -11.57 -9.79 -0.76
C LYS A 35 -12.89 -10.51 -0.58
N ASN A 36 -13.89 -10.08 -1.36
CA ASN A 36 -15.11 -10.86 -1.53
C ASN A 36 -14.76 -12.14 -2.29
N ILE A 37 -15.02 -13.29 -1.67
CA ILE A 37 -14.88 -14.59 -2.33
C ILE A 37 -16.11 -14.71 -3.25
N GLU A 38 -15.94 -15.12 -4.51
CA GLU A 38 -17.05 -15.24 -5.47
C GLU A 38 -18.26 -15.95 -4.84
N ASP A 39 -19.29 -15.16 -4.54
CA ASP A 39 -20.56 -15.66 -4.03
C ASP A 39 -21.24 -16.37 -5.19
N ASN A 40 -21.56 -17.65 -5.01
CA ASN A 40 -22.55 -18.31 -5.87
C ASN A 40 -23.85 -17.47 -5.76
N PRO A 41 -24.46 -17.00 -6.85
CA PRO A 41 -25.65 -16.14 -6.78
C PRO A 41 -26.85 -16.77 -6.03
N ASN A 42 -26.79 -18.07 -5.74
CA ASN A 42 -27.78 -18.81 -4.97
C ASN A 42 -27.34 -19.11 -3.52
N SER A 43 -26.27 -18.52 -3.00
CA SER A 43 -25.86 -18.71 -1.60
C SER A 43 -26.65 -17.79 -0.67
N GLU A 44 -27.29 -18.36 0.34
CA GLU A 44 -27.96 -17.63 1.44
C GLU A 44 -26.97 -16.91 2.38
N LYS A 45 -25.67 -17.04 2.10
CA LYS A 45 -24.56 -16.54 2.93
C LYS A 45 -23.56 -15.79 2.06
N LYS A 46 -23.15 -14.60 2.51
CA LYS A 46 -22.01 -13.84 2.00
C LYS A 46 -20.74 -14.22 2.74
N ARG A 47 -19.62 -14.25 2.03
CA ARG A 47 -18.30 -14.53 2.62
C ARG A 47 -17.24 -13.52 2.19
N MET A 48 -16.38 -13.17 3.13
CA MET A 48 -15.27 -12.26 2.89
C MET A 48 -14.04 -12.66 3.70
N GLU A 49 -12.86 -12.37 3.15
CA GLU A 49 -11.60 -12.46 3.88
C GLU A 49 -11.11 -11.05 4.20
N ILE A 50 -10.76 -10.81 5.48
CA ILE A 50 -10.16 -9.56 5.95
C ILE A 50 -8.84 -9.83 6.67
N LYS A 51 -7.94 -8.85 6.62
CA LYS A 51 -6.60 -8.95 7.21
C LYS A 51 -6.29 -7.71 8.02
N PHE A 52 -5.80 -7.91 9.23
CA PHE A 52 -5.29 -6.83 10.07
C PHE A 52 -3.81 -7.06 10.31
N SER A 53 -2.99 -6.09 9.90
CA SER A 53 -1.55 -6.18 10.02
C SER A 53 -1.07 -5.41 11.25
N CYS A 54 0.04 -5.86 11.84
CA CYS A 54 0.86 -5.05 12.75
C CYS A 54 0.17 -4.66 14.05
N GLY A 55 -0.68 -5.54 14.58
CA GLY A 55 -1.41 -5.32 15.82
C GLY A 55 -2.59 -4.35 15.70
N GLU A 56 -2.98 -3.99 14.47
CA GLU A 56 -4.30 -3.39 14.24
C GLU A 56 -5.37 -4.40 14.63
N ASP A 57 -6.36 -3.97 15.42
CA ASP A 57 -7.51 -4.80 15.79
C ASP A 57 -8.79 -4.06 15.40
N GLY A 58 -9.36 -4.45 14.27
CA GLY A 58 -10.62 -3.90 13.75
C GLY A 58 -11.71 -4.96 13.58
N ILE A 59 -11.51 -6.18 14.07
CA ILE A 59 -12.47 -7.28 13.88
C ILE A 59 -13.81 -6.99 14.56
N SER A 60 -13.79 -6.22 15.67
CA SER A 60 -14.97 -5.90 16.45
C SER A 60 -16.06 -5.16 15.66
N GLU A 61 -15.68 -4.33 14.68
CA GLU A 61 -16.64 -3.62 13.82
C GLU A 61 -17.46 -4.62 12.98
N TYR A 62 -16.81 -5.61 12.40
CA TYR A 62 -17.47 -6.65 11.61
C TYR A 62 -18.35 -7.55 12.47
N LEU A 63 -17.89 -7.91 13.67
CA LEU A 63 -18.70 -8.68 14.61
C LEU A 63 -19.96 -7.90 15.04
N GLY A 64 -19.84 -6.59 15.25
CA GLY A 64 -20.97 -5.70 15.55
C GLY A 64 -21.98 -5.60 14.40
N ASP A 65 -21.50 -5.65 13.16
CA ASP A 65 -22.31 -5.65 11.95
C ASP A 65 -22.97 -7.02 11.65
N GLY A 66 -22.80 -8.02 12.51
CA GLY A 66 -23.44 -9.34 12.38
C GLY A 66 -22.66 -10.32 11.49
N TRP A 67 -21.38 -10.09 11.26
CA TRP A 67 -20.50 -11.09 10.66
C TRP A 67 -20.04 -12.11 11.71
N ASN A 68 -19.93 -13.38 11.29
CA ASN A 68 -19.43 -14.48 12.10
C ASN A 68 -18.04 -14.91 11.60
N ILE A 69 -17.12 -15.20 12.51
CA ILE A 69 -15.79 -15.71 12.17
C ILE A 69 -15.89 -17.22 11.88
N LEU A 70 -15.54 -17.61 10.66
CA LEU A 70 -15.38 -19.01 10.27
C LEU A 70 -13.98 -19.55 10.54
N LYS A 71 -12.97 -18.70 10.33
CA LYS A 71 -11.56 -19.08 10.46
C LYS A 71 -10.72 -17.87 10.85
N GLU A 72 -9.75 -18.10 11.72
CA GLU A 72 -8.72 -17.14 12.11
C GLU A 72 -7.33 -17.78 11.91
N GLU A 73 -6.43 -17.04 11.27
CA GLU A 73 -5.02 -17.40 11.11
C GLU A 73 -4.13 -16.22 11.50
N SER A 74 -2.94 -16.49 12.03
CA SER A 74 -1.94 -15.46 12.33
C SER A 74 -0.63 -15.80 11.63
N GLN A 75 0.00 -14.78 11.04
CA GLN A 75 1.29 -14.90 10.38
C GLN A 75 2.21 -13.71 10.69
N GLU A 76 3.52 -13.94 10.66
CA GLU A 76 4.50 -12.88 10.87
C GLU A 76 4.60 -11.97 9.64
N LYS A 77 4.60 -10.65 9.86
CA LYS A 77 4.68 -9.64 8.80
C LYS A 77 5.58 -8.47 9.19
N ILE A 78 6.30 -7.93 8.21
CA ILE A 78 7.13 -6.74 8.38
C ILE A 78 6.22 -5.51 8.38
N CYS A 79 6.24 -4.76 9.48
CA CYS A 79 5.37 -3.60 9.71
C CYS A 79 6.01 -2.29 9.26
N THR A 80 7.31 -2.17 9.49
CA THR A 80 8.05 -0.97 9.13
C THR A 80 9.43 -1.34 8.63
N TRP A 81 9.96 -0.50 7.76
CA TRP A 81 11.30 -0.60 7.22
C TRP A 81 12.13 0.57 7.73
N LYS A 82 13.39 0.31 8.07
CA LYS A 82 14.35 1.37 8.43
C LYS A 82 15.55 1.37 7.49
N SER A 83 16.10 2.57 7.29
CA SER A 83 17.39 2.72 6.64
C SER A 83 18.51 2.63 7.67
N VAL A 84 19.51 1.81 7.39
CA VAL A 84 20.72 1.63 8.22
C VAL A 84 21.96 1.79 7.34
N PRO A 85 23.14 2.07 7.90
CA PRO A 85 24.35 2.20 7.10
C PRO A 85 24.77 0.84 6.50
N ALA A 86 25.23 0.86 5.25
CA ALA A 86 25.70 -0.31 4.51
C ALA A 86 26.94 -0.93 5.16
N THR A 87 27.85 -0.09 5.66
CA THR A 87 29.08 -0.48 6.36
C THR A 87 29.31 0.42 7.58
N LYS A 88 30.15 -0.03 8.52
CA LYS A 88 30.41 0.70 9.79
C LYS A 88 30.97 2.11 9.60
N ASN A 89 31.73 2.34 8.52
CA ASN A 89 32.46 3.59 8.28
C ASN A 89 31.75 4.51 7.28
N CYS A 90 30.48 4.22 6.98
CA CYS A 90 29.74 4.91 5.94
C CYS A 90 28.89 6.05 6.51
N ASN A 91 29.00 7.24 5.93
CA ASN A 91 28.21 8.38 6.33
C ASN A 91 26.90 8.42 5.54
N MET A 92 25.79 8.11 6.22
CA MET A 92 24.46 8.01 5.61
C MET A 92 24.00 9.30 4.89
N GLU A 93 24.48 10.48 5.30
CA GLU A 93 24.04 11.76 4.73
C GLU A 93 24.94 12.27 3.59
N LYS A 94 26.19 11.82 3.54
CA LYS A 94 27.18 12.30 2.57
C LYS A 94 27.51 11.30 1.47
N ASP A 95 27.49 10.00 1.79
CA ASP A 95 27.98 8.96 0.90
C ASP A 95 26.83 8.36 0.07
N LYS A 96 27.00 8.34 -1.25
CA LYS A 96 26.03 7.69 -2.16
C LYS A 96 26.05 6.18 -1.95
N GLY A 97 24.87 5.56 -1.96
CA GLY A 97 24.72 4.11 -1.76
C GLY A 97 24.91 3.65 -0.32
N CYS A 98 25.00 4.59 0.64
CA CYS A 98 25.25 4.27 2.04
C CYS A 98 24.04 3.71 2.80
N LYS A 99 22.82 4.06 2.39
CA LYS A 99 21.59 3.66 3.08
C LYS A 99 21.11 2.31 2.52
N ILE A 100 21.02 1.29 3.38
CA ILE A 100 20.35 0.02 3.07
C ILE A 100 19.07 -0.10 3.87
N THR A 101 18.03 -0.65 3.27
CA THR A 101 16.73 -0.85 3.90
C THR A 101 16.67 -2.23 4.54
N LYS A 102 16.27 -2.30 5.80
CA LYS A 102 16.05 -3.55 6.55
C LYS A 102 14.75 -3.51 7.33
N PRO A 103 14.16 -4.66 7.68
CA PRO A 103 13.01 -4.70 8.57
C PRO A 103 13.33 -3.97 9.88
N ASP A 104 12.46 -3.07 10.30
CA ASP A 104 12.58 -2.37 11.58
C ASP A 104 11.75 -3.05 12.65
N LYS A 105 10.43 -3.09 12.42
CA LYS A 105 9.47 -3.76 13.29
C LYS A 105 8.81 -4.90 12.53
N ILE A 106 8.81 -6.04 13.19
CA ILE A 106 8.09 -7.24 12.79
C ILE A 106 6.88 -7.34 13.73
N GLY A 107 5.71 -7.64 13.18
CA GLY A 107 4.48 -7.82 13.94
C GLY A 107 3.67 -8.97 13.38
N GLU A 108 2.48 -9.16 13.95
CA GLU A 108 1.55 -10.20 13.52
C GLU A 108 0.53 -9.62 12.54
N GLU A 109 0.19 -10.40 11.52
CA GLU A 109 -0.96 -10.20 10.66
C GLU A 109 -1.98 -11.28 10.95
N LYS A 110 -3.19 -10.88 11.33
CA LYS A 110 -4.33 -11.77 11.52
C LYS A 110 -5.19 -11.77 10.27
N ILE A 111 -5.59 -12.95 9.83
CA ILE A 111 -6.45 -13.18 8.67
C ILE A 111 -7.73 -13.82 9.18
N TYR A 112 -8.87 -13.21 8.84
CA TYR A 112 -10.19 -13.70 9.21
C TYR A 112 -10.99 -14.04 7.97
N LEU A 113 -11.57 -15.24 7.97
CA LEU A 113 -12.64 -15.60 7.04
C LEU A 113 -13.98 -15.38 7.75
N LEU A 114 -14.81 -14.51 7.20
CA LEU A 114 -16.10 -14.14 7.78
C LEU A 114 -17.27 -14.66 6.94
N GLU A 115 -18.40 -14.93 7.59
CA GLU A 115 -19.69 -15.17 6.94
C GLU A 115 -20.81 -14.33 7.54
N LYS A 116 -21.78 -13.96 6.70
CA LYS A 116 -23.00 -13.27 7.10
C LYS A 116 -24.19 -13.78 6.29
N GLU A 117 -25.30 -14.03 6.96
CA GLU A 117 -26.56 -14.40 6.30
C GLU A 117 -27.16 -13.18 5.59
N ILE A 118 -27.69 -13.38 4.38
CA ILE A 118 -28.30 -12.30 3.56
C ILE A 118 -29.75 -12.04 3.99
#